data_AF-L5KWW6-F1
#
_entry.id   AF-L5KWW6-F1
#
_cell.length_a   1.000
_cell.length_b   1.000
_cell.length_c   1.000
_cell.angle_alpha   90.00
_cell.angle_beta   90.00
_cell.angle_gamma   90.00
#
_symmetry.space_group_name_H-M   'P 1'
#
loop_
_entity.id
_entity.type
_entity.pdbx_description
1 polymer ?
#
loop_
_entity_poly.entity_id
_entity_poly.type
_entity_poly.pdbx_seq_one_letter_code
_entity_poly.pdbx_strand_id
1 'polypeptide(L)'
;MAQDTGIPADIWRFYLLYIRPEGQDSAFSWTDMLLKNNSELLNNLGNFINRAGMFVSKFFGGYVPEMVLTSDDQRLLAHVALELQHYHQLLEKVRIRDALRSILTISRHGNQYIQVNEPWKRIKGSEADRQRAGTVTGLAVNIAALLSIMLQPYMPTVSTTIAAQLQLPPLACSILSTDFLCTLPAGHQIGTVSPLFQKLENDQIESLKQRFGGGQAKASPKPTDVETVTTVGLQQIKVLMDEVTKQGNIVRELKTQKADKNQVAAEVAKLLDLKKQLALAEGKPLETPKGKKKK
;
A
#
# COMPACT_ATOMS: atom_id res chain seq x y z
N MET A 1 -0.73 9.54 -20.45
CA MET A 1 0.26 10.26 -19.62
C MET A 1 0.20 9.74 -18.17
N ALA A 2 1.20 10.04 -17.33
CA ALA A 2 1.22 9.56 -15.92
C ALA A 2 -0.02 10.01 -15.11
N GLN A 3 -0.57 11.18 -15.43
CA GLN A 3 -1.81 11.69 -14.83
C GLN A 3 -3.03 10.78 -15.07
N ASP A 4 -3.03 9.98 -16.15
CA ASP A 4 -4.16 9.12 -16.56
C ASP A 4 -4.09 7.72 -15.92
N THR A 5 -3.21 7.53 -14.94
CA THR A 5 -3.00 6.23 -14.28
C THR A 5 -3.92 6.00 -13.07
N GLY A 6 -4.56 7.06 -12.57
CA GLY A 6 -5.32 7.03 -11.32
C GLY A 6 -4.44 6.89 -10.07
N ILE A 7 -3.11 6.86 -10.21
CA ILE A 7 -2.17 6.82 -9.09
C ILE A 7 -1.89 8.27 -8.65
N PRO A 8 -2.10 8.62 -7.36
CA PRO A 8 -1.87 9.98 -6.87
C PRO A 8 -0.42 10.45 -7.06
N ALA A 9 -0.23 11.76 -7.27
CA ALA A 9 1.08 12.36 -7.53
C ALA A 9 2.12 12.03 -6.45
N ASP A 10 1.72 12.04 -5.18
CA ASP A 10 2.64 11.74 -4.07
C ASP A 10 3.17 10.30 -4.10
N ILE A 11 2.41 9.33 -4.64
CA ILE A 11 2.90 7.95 -4.81
C ILE A 11 4.00 7.90 -5.87
N TRP A 12 3.85 8.67 -6.96
CA TRP A 12 4.91 8.84 -7.96
C TRP A 12 6.14 9.52 -7.36
N ARG A 13 5.95 10.62 -6.60
CA ARG A 13 7.05 11.34 -5.94
C ARG A 13 7.80 10.41 -5.00
N PHE A 14 7.10 9.69 -4.13
CA PHE A 14 7.71 8.72 -3.23
C PHE A 14 8.56 7.70 -3.98
N TYR A 15 7.98 7.01 -4.98
CA TYR A 15 8.70 5.93 -5.65
C TYR A 15 9.92 6.44 -6.40
N LEU A 16 9.78 7.53 -7.17
CA LEU A 16 10.89 8.10 -7.93
C LEU A 16 12.00 8.66 -7.04
N LEU A 17 11.66 9.24 -5.88
CA LEU A 17 12.65 9.69 -4.89
C LEU A 17 13.30 8.51 -4.15
N TYR A 18 12.55 7.42 -3.93
CA TYR A 18 13.05 6.19 -3.32
C TYR A 18 14.09 5.48 -4.21
N ILE A 19 13.91 5.52 -5.53
CA ILE A 19 14.86 4.99 -6.52
C ILE A 19 15.70 6.09 -7.20
N ARG A 20 15.83 7.27 -6.58
CA ARG A 20 16.53 8.40 -7.21
C ARG A 20 17.96 7.99 -7.64
N PRO A 21 18.34 8.16 -8.92
CA PRO A 21 19.70 7.86 -9.37
C PRO A 21 20.66 8.93 -8.84
N GLU A 22 21.44 8.60 -7.82
CA GLU A 22 22.42 9.52 -7.22
C GLU A 22 23.86 9.16 -7.59
N GLY A 23 24.26 7.91 -7.39
CA GLY A 23 25.62 7.43 -7.72
C GLY A 23 25.71 6.57 -8.98
N GLN A 24 24.58 6.02 -9.44
CA GLN A 24 24.50 5.14 -10.61
C GLN A 24 23.07 5.17 -11.15
N ASP A 25 22.90 4.67 -12.37
CA ASP A 25 21.60 4.56 -13.03
C ASP A 25 20.62 3.72 -12.20
N SER A 26 19.34 4.08 -12.32
CA SER A 26 18.23 3.38 -11.70
C SER A 26 17.15 3.14 -12.75
N ALA A 27 16.46 2.00 -12.65
CA ALA A 27 15.42 1.61 -13.57
C ALA A 27 14.05 1.68 -12.89
N PHE A 28 13.09 2.35 -13.53
CA PHE A 28 11.71 2.29 -13.10
C PHE A 28 11.15 0.88 -13.31
N SER A 29 10.44 0.34 -12.31
CA SER A 29 9.75 -0.94 -12.41
C SER A 29 8.36 -0.86 -11.80
N TRP A 30 7.34 -1.16 -12.60
CA TRP A 30 5.94 -1.24 -12.15
C TRP A 30 5.76 -2.23 -10.99
N THR A 31 6.42 -3.39 -11.06
CA THR A 31 6.36 -4.41 -10.02
C THR A 31 7.02 -3.93 -8.72
N ASP A 32 8.15 -3.23 -8.81
CA ASP A 32 8.82 -2.68 -7.63
C ASP A 32 8.06 -1.49 -7.04
N MET A 33 7.41 -0.66 -7.88
CA MET A 33 6.51 0.40 -7.42
C MET A 33 5.34 -0.17 -6.59
N LEU A 34 4.68 -1.24 -7.07
CA LEU A 34 3.65 -1.95 -6.31
C LEU A 34 4.20 -2.43 -4.97
N LEU A 35 5.37 -3.08 -5.00
CA LEU A 35 6.00 -3.63 -3.81
C LEU A 35 6.31 -2.54 -2.78
N LYS A 36 6.96 -1.45 -3.19
CA LYS A 36 7.35 -0.35 -2.29
C LYS A 36 6.15 0.45 -1.78
N ASN A 37 5.12 0.66 -2.59
CA ASN A 37 3.87 1.24 -2.09
C ASN A 37 3.28 0.36 -0.98
N ASN A 38 3.14 -0.94 -1.24
CA ASN A 38 2.46 -1.82 -0.30
C ASN A 38 3.32 -2.11 0.96
N SER A 39 4.64 -2.19 0.83
CA SER A 39 5.53 -2.48 1.96
C SER A 39 5.91 -1.23 2.77
N GLU A 40 6.38 -0.16 2.14
CA GLU A 40 6.90 1.02 2.83
C GLU A 40 5.82 2.05 3.15
N LEU A 41 4.89 2.31 2.22
CA LEU A 41 3.81 3.26 2.47
C LEU A 41 2.68 2.62 3.25
N LEU A 42 2.05 1.56 2.73
CA LEU A 42 0.87 0.98 3.35
C LEU A 42 1.19 0.25 4.67
N ASN A 43 2.11 -0.72 4.63
CA ASN A 43 2.39 -1.60 5.78
C ASN A 43 3.34 -1.01 6.83
N ASN A 44 4.06 0.06 6.50
CA ASN A 44 5.00 0.71 7.42
C ASN A 44 4.54 2.13 7.81
N LEU A 45 4.79 3.13 6.96
CA LEU A 45 4.53 4.54 7.29
C LEU A 45 3.05 4.81 7.60
N GLY A 46 2.16 4.38 6.71
CA GLY A 46 0.72 4.52 6.85
C GLY A 46 0.18 3.71 8.01
N ASN A 47 0.59 2.45 8.15
CA ASN A 47 0.18 1.63 9.28
C ASN A 47 0.52 2.28 10.63
N PHE A 48 1.72 2.86 10.77
CA PHE A 48 2.10 3.55 11.99
C PHE A 48 1.21 4.77 12.26
N ILE A 49 1.13 5.70 11.31
CA ILE A 49 0.39 6.97 11.49
C ILE A 49 -1.10 6.71 11.68
N ASN A 50 -1.69 5.80 10.88
CA ASN A 50 -3.09 5.41 11.01
C ASN A 50 -3.39 4.85 12.41
N ARG A 51 -2.52 3.98 12.95
CA ARG A 51 -2.70 3.41 14.30
C ARG A 51 -2.55 4.47 15.39
N ALA A 52 -1.55 5.34 15.28
CA ALA A 52 -1.33 6.41 16.24
C ALA A 52 -2.57 7.32 16.36
N GLY A 53 -3.07 7.84 15.24
CA GLY A 53 -4.28 8.66 15.21
C GLY A 53 -5.54 7.88 15.62
N MET A 54 -5.71 6.64 15.14
CA MET A 54 -6.85 5.79 15.51
C MET A 54 -6.92 5.56 17.02
N PHE A 55 -5.79 5.33 17.70
CA PHE A 55 -5.80 5.08 19.13
C PHE A 55 -6.22 6.31 19.93
N VAL A 56 -5.76 7.50 19.55
CA VAL A 56 -6.22 8.76 20.17
C VAL A 56 -7.74 8.93 19.98
N SER A 57 -8.23 8.80 18.74
CA SER A 57 -9.65 8.97 18.42
C SER A 57 -10.52 7.93 19.14
N LYS A 58 -10.13 6.65 19.07
CA LYS A 58 -10.95 5.53 19.54
C LYS A 58 -10.95 5.36 21.06
N PHE A 59 -9.82 5.58 21.71
CA PHE A 59 -9.64 5.25 23.12
C PHE A 59 -9.65 6.46 24.05
N PHE A 60 -9.35 7.64 23.51
CA PHE A 60 -9.20 8.88 24.29
C PHE A 60 -10.11 10.00 23.76
N GLY A 61 -11.15 9.66 23.01
CA GLY A 61 -12.16 10.62 22.54
C GLY A 61 -11.63 11.70 21.61
N GLY A 62 -10.49 11.45 20.94
CA GLY A 62 -9.83 12.44 20.10
C GLY A 62 -8.90 13.39 20.85
N TYR A 63 -8.68 13.20 22.16
CA TYR A 63 -7.76 14.01 22.94
C TYR A 63 -6.46 13.27 23.21
N VAL A 64 -5.33 13.94 23.00
CA VAL A 64 -4.01 13.37 23.28
C VAL A 64 -3.90 13.09 24.78
N PRO A 65 -3.60 11.84 25.18
CA PRO A 65 -3.52 11.47 26.60
C PRO A 65 -2.25 12.01 27.27
N GLU A 66 -2.28 12.02 28.61
CA GLU A 66 -1.11 12.29 29.45
C GLU A 66 0.06 11.32 29.16
N MET A 67 1.27 11.86 29.18
CA MET A 67 2.50 11.14 28.83
C MET A 67 3.44 11.02 30.03
N VAL A 68 3.38 9.89 30.74
CA VAL A 68 4.30 9.56 31.84
C VAL A 68 5.41 8.64 31.34
N LEU A 69 6.51 9.24 30.90
CA LEU A 69 7.59 8.54 30.20
C LEU A 69 8.35 7.57 31.10
N THR A 70 8.54 6.35 30.60
CA THR A 70 9.45 5.35 31.16
C THR A 70 10.84 5.44 30.54
N SER A 71 11.81 4.69 31.05
CA SER A 71 13.15 4.60 30.47
C SER A 71 13.13 4.03 29.04
N ASP A 72 12.21 3.12 28.72
CA ASP A 72 12.02 2.61 27.37
C ASP A 72 11.50 3.68 26.40
N ASP A 73 10.62 4.55 26.89
CA ASP A 73 10.09 5.67 26.11
C ASP A 73 11.18 6.70 25.81
N GLN A 74 12.02 6.98 26.80
CA GLN A 74 13.18 7.86 26.64
C GLN A 74 14.19 7.27 25.64
N ARG A 75 14.41 5.95 25.65
CA ARG A 75 15.25 5.28 24.65
C ARG A 75 14.69 5.42 23.24
N LEU A 76 13.38 5.22 23.06
CA LEU A 76 12.74 5.46 21.76
C LEU A 76 12.89 6.92 21.32
N LEU A 77 12.62 7.87 22.21
CA LEU A 77 12.75 9.30 21.95
C LEU A 77 14.17 9.66 21.51
N ALA A 78 15.19 9.12 22.18
CA ALA A 78 16.59 9.32 21.80
C ALA A 78 16.88 8.76 20.39
N HIS A 79 16.39 7.55 20.07
CA HIS A 79 16.55 7.00 18.72
C HIS A 79 15.84 7.84 17.64
N VAL A 80 14.62 8.32 17.91
CA VAL A 80 13.89 9.19 16.98
C VAL A 80 14.64 10.52 16.79
N ALA A 81 15.16 11.11 17.86
CA ALA A 81 15.95 12.33 17.79
C ALA A 81 17.25 12.14 16.98
N LEU A 82 17.96 11.02 17.18
CA LEU A 82 19.16 10.69 16.40
C LEU A 82 18.85 10.49 14.91
N GLU A 83 17.76 9.78 14.58
CA GLU A 83 17.34 9.62 13.18
C GLU A 83 16.88 10.93 12.54
N LEU A 84 16.26 11.83 13.31
CA LEU A 84 15.91 13.18 12.86
C LEU A 84 17.18 14.01 12.55
N GLN A 85 18.17 13.97 13.44
CA GLN A 85 19.47 14.61 13.20
C GLN A 85 20.16 14.02 11.96
N HIS A 86 20.11 12.70 11.79
CA HIS A 86 20.65 12.03 10.62
C HIS A 86 19.94 12.47 9.33
N TYR A 87 18.61 12.57 9.36
CA TYR A 87 17.81 13.11 8.25
C TYR A 87 18.25 14.52 7.85
N HIS A 88 18.45 15.42 8.82
CA HIS A 88 18.96 16.78 8.57
C HIS A 88 20.34 16.74 7.91
N GLN A 89 21.30 16.01 8.49
CA GLN A 89 22.66 15.87 7.95
C GLN A 89 22.67 15.34 6.50
N LEU A 90 21.76 14.44 6.17
CA LEU A 90 21.61 13.89 4.82
C LEU A 90 21.06 14.95 3.86
N LEU A 91 19.97 15.65 4.21
CA LEU A 91 19.36 16.66 3.34
C LEU A 91 20.21 17.91 3.17
N GLU A 92 20.96 18.33 4.18
CA GLU A 92 21.95 19.42 4.07
C GLU A 92 23.00 19.13 2.98
N LYS A 93 23.28 17.84 2.73
CA LYS A 93 24.19 17.35 1.68
C LYS A 93 23.45 16.81 0.45
N VAL A 94 22.16 17.11 0.32
CA VAL A 94 21.29 16.73 -0.81
C VAL A 94 21.26 15.20 -1.04
N ARG A 95 21.40 14.41 0.04
CA ARG A 95 21.26 12.94 0.04
C ARG A 95 19.78 12.56 0.14
N ILE A 96 19.01 12.93 -0.88
CA ILE A 96 17.54 12.88 -0.88
C ILE A 96 17.04 11.44 -0.69
N ARG A 97 17.65 10.48 -1.39
CA ARG A 97 17.26 9.07 -1.33
C ARG A 97 17.42 8.47 0.07
N ASP A 98 18.54 8.76 0.72
CA ASP A 98 18.84 8.19 2.03
C ASP A 98 18.07 8.91 3.14
N ALA A 99 17.84 10.23 3.01
CA ALA A 99 16.99 10.96 3.96
C ALA A 99 15.53 10.44 3.94
N LEU A 100 14.97 10.07 2.78
CA LEU A 100 13.66 9.42 2.72
C LEU A 100 13.64 8.10 3.53
N ARG A 101 14.74 7.35 3.55
CA ARG A 101 14.83 6.10 4.30
C ARG A 101 14.87 6.34 5.81
N SER A 102 15.44 7.45 6.29
CA SER A 102 15.36 7.84 7.71
C SER A 102 13.90 8.05 8.15
N ILE A 103 13.06 8.68 7.32
CA ILE A 103 11.61 8.80 7.60
C ILE A 103 10.97 7.40 7.78
N LEU A 104 11.28 6.48 6.87
CA LEU A 104 10.79 5.10 6.93
C LEU A 104 11.36 4.31 8.12
N THR A 105 12.56 4.64 8.59
CA THR A 105 13.18 4.05 9.78
C THR A 105 12.49 4.52 11.06
N ILE A 106 12.19 5.81 11.18
CA ILE A 106 11.42 6.35 12.31
C ILE A 106 10.04 5.68 12.39
N SER A 107 9.33 5.51 11.26
CA SER A 107 8.04 4.83 11.26
C SER A 107 8.15 3.34 11.60
N ARG A 108 9.24 2.65 11.21
CA ARG A 108 9.52 1.27 11.65
C ARG A 108 9.70 1.18 13.17
N HIS A 109 10.48 2.08 13.76
CA HIS A 109 10.64 2.15 15.22
C HIS A 109 9.31 2.42 15.92
N GLY A 110 8.49 3.34 15.37
CA GLY A 110 7.14 3.60 15.86
C GLY A 110 6.23 2.37 15.80
N ASN A 111 6.24 1.63 14.68
CA ASN A 111 5.50 0.38 14.53
C ASN A 111 5.92 -0.66 15.57
N GLN A 112 7.23 -0.87 15.73
CA GLN A 112 7.78 -1.80 16.72
C GLN A 112 7.36 -1.39 18.14
N TYR A 113 7.49 -0.11 18.47
CA TYR A 113 7.11 0.43 19.78
C TYR A 113 5.64 0.20 20.11
N ILE A 114 4.74 0.51 19.17
CA ILE A 114 3.31 0.22 19.32
C ILE A 114 3.11 -1.29 19.49
N GLN A 115 3.80 -2.12 18.70
CA GLN A 115 3.60 -3.56 18.69
C GLN A 115 4.01 -4.22 20.00
N VAL A 116 5.17 -3.88 20.57
CA VAL A 116 5.64 -4.46 21.83
C VAL A 116 4.83 -3.98 23.04
N ASN A 117 4.21 -2.81 22.94
CA ASN A 117 3.43 -2.23 24.03
C ASN A 117 1.93 -2.60 24.00
N GLU A 118 1.42 -3.06 22.87
CA GLU A 118 0.02 -3.48 22.71
C GLU A 118 -1.02 -2.55 23.36
N PRO A 119 -1.00 -1.21 23.13
CA PRO A 119 -1.89 -0.26 23.81
C PRO A 119 -3.38 -0.58 23.65
N TRP A 120 -3.78 -1.20 22.52
CA TRP A 120 -5.16 -1.64 22.28
C TRP A 120 -5.62 -2.80 23.18
N LYS A 121 -4.69 -3.54 23.78
CA LYS A 121 -4.98 -4.52 24.83
C LYS A 121 -4.91 -3.87 26.20
N ARG A 122 -3.82 -3.14 26.49
CA ARG A 122 -3.57 -2.51 27.80
C ARG A 122 -4.63 -1.50 28.21
N ILE A 123 -5.26 -0.82 27.25
CA ILE A 123 -6.37 0.10 27.53
C ILE A 123 -7.58 -0.57 28.21
N LYS A 124 -7.69 -1.91 28.15
CA LYS A 124 -8.74 -2.71 28.80
C LYS A 124 -8.29 -3.30 30.14
N GLY A 125 -7.09 -2.97 30.61
CA GLY A 125 -6.46 -3.52 31.80
C GLY A 125 -6.66 -2.66 33.05
N SER A 126 -5.69 -2.77 33.97
CA SER A 126 -5.63 -1.99 35.21
C SER A 126 -5.42 -0.49 34.95
N GLU A 127 -5.57 0.35 35.98
CA GLU A 127 -5.30 1.79 35.83
C GLU A 127 -3.86 2.07 35.38
N ALA A 128 -2.89 1.29 35.89
CA ALA A 128 -1.51 1.36 35.43
C ALA A 128 -1.35 0.98 33.95
N ASP A 129 -2.07 -0.06 33.48
CA ASP A 129 -2.06 -0.45 32.06
C ASP A 129 -2.70 0.63 31.17
N ARG A 130 -3.77 1.27 31.63
CA ARG A 130 -4.43 2.37 30.93
C ARG A 130 -3.53 3.58 30.82
N GLN A 131 -2.83 3.94 31.91
CA GLN A 131 -1.82 5.00 31.88
C GLN A 131 -0.68 4.67 30.90
N ARG A 132 -0.22 3.41 30.88
CA ARG A 132 0.78 2.95 29.91
C ARG A 132 0.26 3.05 28.47
N ALA A 133 -0.96 2.60 28.21
CA ALA A 133 -1.59 2.72 26.89
C ALA A 133 -1.72 4.19 26.45
N GLY A 134 -2.06 5.08 27.40
CA GLY A 134 -2.10 6.53 27.19
C GLY A 134 -0.74 7.07 26.76
N THR A 135 0.31 6.86 27.54
CA THR A 135 1.62 7.41 27.20
C THR A 135 2.19 6.84 25.90
N VAL A 136 1.99 5.55 25.59
CA VAL A 136 2.35 4.97 24.26
C VAL A 136 1.62 5.69 23.14
N THR A 137 0.33 5.94 23.32
CA THR A 137 -0.53 6.57 22.30
C THR A 137 -0.13 8.04 22.09
N GLY A 138 0.07 8.80 23.17
CA GLY A 138 0.51 10.19 23.12
C GLY A 138 1.88 10.34 22.46
N LEU A 139 2.83 9.46 22.78
CA LEU A 139 4.15 9.48 22.16
C LEU A 139 4.08 9.09 20.68
N ALA A 140 3.32 8.05 20.33
CA ALA A 140 3.16 7.62 18.94
C ALA A 140 2.55 8.70 18.05
N VAL A 141 1.54 9.44 18.54
CA VAL A 141 0.91 10.50 17.74
C VAL A 141 1.83 11.73 17.59
N ASN A 142 2.70 12.01 18.57
CA ASN A 142 3.74 13.04 18.41
C ASN A 142 4.82 12.63 17.39
N ILE A 143 5.21 11.35 17.34
CA ILE A 143 6.11 10.84 16.28
C ILE A 143 5.40 10.94 14.90
N ALA A 144 4.11 10.64 14.82
CA ALA A 144 3.33 10.81 13.60
C ALA A 144 3.26 12.29 13.15
N ALA A 145 3.15 13.22 14.10
CA ALA A 145 3.23 14.67 13.84
C ALA A 145 4.58 15.07 13.26
N LEU A 146 5.71 14.62 13.85
CA LEU A 146 7.04 14.84 13.29
C LEU A 146 7.15 14.29 11.86
N LEU A 147 6.72 13.05 11.64
CA LEU A 147 6.78 12.39 10.33
C LEU A 147 6.01 13.18 9.26
N SER A 148 4.90 13.82 9.62
CA SER A 148 4.15 14.67 8.69
C SER A 148 4.99 15.83 8.15
N ILE A 149 5.82 16.45 8.99
CA ILE A 149 6.67 17.59 8.63
C ILE A 149 7.86 17.10 7.81
N MET A 150 8.54 16.02 8.26
CA MET A 150 9.66 15.42 7.53
C MET A 150 9.25 14.94 6.13
N LEU A 151 8.01 14.47 5.98
CA LEU A 151 7.49 13.97 4.71
C LEU A 151 7.14 15.08 3.72
N GLN A 152 6.94 16.32 4.16
CA GLN A 152 6.50 17.45 3.34
C GLN A 152 7.31 17.65 2.03
N PRO A 153 8.67 17.64 2.03
CA PRO A 153 9.44 17.76 0.78
C PRO A 153 9.26 16.56 -0.18
N TYR A 154 8.80 15.40 0.32
CA TYR A 154 8.65 14.17 -0.46
C TYR A 154 7.21 13.98 -0.96
N MET A 155 6.23 14.08 -0.07
CA MET A 155 4.80 13.82 -0.32
C MET A 155 3.96 14.95 0.31
N PRO A 156 3.91 16.15 -0.30
CA PRO A 156 3.30 17.33 0.30
C PRO A 156 1.79 17.20 0.55
N THR A 157 1.07 16.45 -0.30
CA THR A 157 -0.39 16.24 -0.13
C THR A 157 -0.65 15.33 1.06
N VAL A 158 0.15 14.27 1.21
CA VAL A 158 0.05 13.34 2.33
C VAL A 158 0.48 14.02 3.63
N SER A 159 1.56 14.79 3.61
CA SER A 159 1.99 15.63 4.74
C SER A 159 0.86 16.53 5.24
N THR A 160 0.24 17.28 4.33
CA THR A 160 -0.91 18.16 4.65
C THR A 160 -2.10 17.38 5.17
N THR A 161 -2.40 16.21 4.58
CA THR A 161 -3.47 15.32 5.05
C THR A 161 -3.23 14.88 6.49
N ILE A 162 -2.01 14.45 6.84
CA ILE A 162 -1.67 14.04 8.21
C ILE A 162 -1.80 15.23 9.16
N ALA A 163 -1.24 16.38 8.80
CA ALA A 163 -1.33 17.60 9.61
C ALA A 163 -2.79 18.01 9.87
N ALA A 164 -3.67 17.89 8.86
CA ALA A 164 -5.10 18.16 9.00
C ALA A 164 -5.82 17.14 9.90
N GLN A 165 -5.55 15.84 9.72
CA GLN A 165 -6.14 14.79 10.57
C GLN A 165 -5.73 14.92 12.03
N LEU A 166 -4.50 15.37 12.30
CA LEU A 166 -3.97 15.56 13.66
C LEU A 166 -4.20 16.98 14.21
N GLN A 167 -4.76 17.88 13.40
CA GLN A 167 -4.91 19.32 13.70
C GLN A 167 -3.61 19.96 14.21
N LEU A 168 -2.50 19.73 13.50
CA LEU A 168 -1.22 20.34 13.87
C LEU A 168 -1.30 21.87 13.79
N PRO A 169 -0.77 22.60 14.79
CA PRO A 169 -0.66 24.05 14.72
C PRO A 169 0.14 24.50 13.49
N PRO A 170 -0.28 25.56 12.77
CA PRO A 170 0.40 26.00 11.54
C PRO A 170 1.90 26.27 11.69
N LEU A 171 2.32 26.78 12.85
CA LEU A 171 3.73 27.04 13.15
C LEU A 171 4.53 25.73 13.21
N ALA A 172 3.98 24.67 13.80
CA ALA A 172 4.61 23.36 13.86
C ALA A 172 4.76 22.74 12.47
N CYS A 173 3.85 23.02 11.53
CA CYS A 173 3.93 22.53 10.16
C CYS A 173 4.98 23.23 9.30
N SER A 174 5.44 24.43 9.71
CA SER A 174 6.23 25.32 8.86
C SER A 174 7.73 25.27 9.13
N ILE A 175 8.14 24.64 10.23
CA ILE A 175 9.55 24.53 10.62
C ILE A 175 9.85 23.11 11.11
N LEU A 176 10.93 22.52 10.60
CA LEU A 176 11.46 21.27 11.10
C LEU A 176 12.63 21.56 12.05
N SER A 177 12.38 21.44 13.36
CA SER A 177 13.44 21.52 14.37
C SER A 177 14.47 20.40 14.19
N THR A 178 15.70 20.62 14.65
CA THR A 178 16.73 19.58 14.75
C THR A 178 16.49 18.60 15.89
N ASP A 179 15.68 19.02 16.88
CA ASP A 179 15.28 18.22 18.02
C ASP A 179 13.85 17.69 17.87
N PHE A 180 13.58 16.52 18.44
CA PHE A 180 12.22 16.02 18.57
C PHE A 180 11.46 16.83 19.61
N LEU A 181 10.35 17.47 19.20
CA LEU A 181 9.51 18.28 20.07
C LEU A 181 8.14 17.62 20.29
N CYS A 182 7.59 17.80 21.48
CA CYS A 182 6.20 17.48 21.75
C CYS A 182 5.31 18.57 21.14
N THR A 183 4.87 18.37 19.89
CA THR A 183 4.01 19.32 19.18
C THR A 183 2.54 19.16 19.50
N LEU A 184 2.15 17.99 20.02
CA LEU A 184 0.78 17.65 20.44
C LEU A 184 0.79 17.35 21.95
N PRO A 185 0.65 18.38 22.81
CA PRO A 185 0.63 18.18 24.26
C PRO A 185 -0.61 17.40 24.72
N ALA A 186 -0.58 16.90 25.95
CA ALA A 186 -1.76 16.28 26.56
C ALA A 186 -2.95 17.26 26.55
N GLY A 187 -4.14 16.75 26.24
CA GLY A 187 -5.36 17.55 26.05
C GLY A 187 -5.51 18.18 24.67
N HIS A 188 -4.51 18.11 23.78
CA HIS A 188 -4.68 18.51 22.37
C HIS A 188 -5.76 17.67 21.69
N GLN A 189 -6.68 18.31 20.98
CA GLN A 189 -7.73 17.61 20.23
C GLN A 189 -7.30 17.37 18.79
N ILE A 190 -7.32 16.11 18.35
CA ILE A 190 -7.09 15.76 16.94
C ILE A 190 -8.40 15.83 16.12
N GLY A 191 -8.26 15.84 14.81
CA GLY A 191 -9.38 15.76 13.88
C GLY A 191 -9.82 14.32 13.59
N THR A 192 -10.56 14.15 12.49
CA THR A 192 -11.01 12.85 12.02
C THR A 192 -9.89 12.14 11.28
N VAL A 193 -9.53 10.95 11.74
CA VAL A 193 -8.48 10.13 11.11
C VAL A 193 -9.04 9.27 10.00
N SER A 194 -8.27 9.10 8.92
CA SER A 194 -8.63 8.24 7.79
C SER A 194 -7.38 7.58 7.19
N PRO A 195 -7.48 6.37 6.62
CA PRO A 195 -6.35 5.69 6.02
C PRO A 195 -5.62 6.55 4.97
N LEU A 196 -4.30 6.70 5.13
CA LEU A 196 -3.48 7.56 4.26
C LEU A 196 -3.19 6.98 2.87
N PHE A 197 -3.00 5.66 2.76
CA PHE A 197 -2.58 5.01 1.53
C PHE A 197 -3.54 3.91 1.14
N GLN A 198 -3.69 3.73 -0.17
CA GLN A 198 -4.40 2.61 -0.77
C GLN A 198 -3.41 1.57 -1.28
N LYS A 199 -3.84 0.30 -1.26
CA LYS A 199 -3.06 -0.79 -1.82
C LYS A 199 -3.03 -0.67 -3.35
N LEU A 200 -1.87 -0.86 -3.96
CA LEU A 200 -1.76 -1.06 -5.39
C LEU A 200 -2.02 -2.53 -5.70
N GLU A 201 -2.99 -2.79 -6.59
CA GLU A 201 -3.40 -4.13 -6.96
C GLU A 201 -2.60 -4.65 -8.17
N ASN A 202 -2.37 -5.97 -8.20
CA ASN A 202 -1.58 -6.60 -9.27
C ASN A 202 -2.21 -6.36 -10.64
N ASP A 203 -3.53 -6.52 -10.77
CA ASP A 203 -4.24 -6.37 -12.04
C ASP A 203 -4.16 -4.93 -12.57
N GLN A 204 -4.28 -3.94 -11.68
CA GLN A 204 -4.12 -2.53 -12.02
C GLN A 204 -2.70 -2.27 -12.56
N ILE A 205 -1.68 -2.79 -11.88
CA ILE A 205 -0.28 -2.55 -12.23
C ILE A 205 0.13 -3.29 -13.50
N GLU A 206 -0.39 -4.50 -13.72
CA GLU A 206 -0.15 -5.25 -14.96
C GLU A 206 -0.80 -4.55 -16.15
N SER A 207 -2.03 -4.03 -15.99
CA SER A 207 -2.68 -3.21 -17.03
C SER A 207 -1.85 -1.97 -17.39
N LEU A 208 -1.34 -1.24 -16.39
CA LEU A 208 -0.49 -0.08 -16.62
C LEU A 208 0.85 -0.45 -17.27
N LYS A 209 1.47 -1.55 -16.84
CA LYS A 209 2.70 -2.08 -17.43
C LYS A 209 2.53 -2.40 -18.92
N GLN A 210 1.42 -3.03 -19.30
CA GLN A 210 1.11 -3.29 -20.71
C GLN A 210 0.87 -2.00 -21.50
N ARG A 211 0.16 -1.03 -20.91
CA ARG A 211 -0.11 0.28 -21.53
C ARG A 211 1.16 1.05 -21.85
N PHE A 212 2.15 1.04 -20.96
CA PHE A 212 3.38 1.82 -21.10
C PHE A 212 4.60 1.01 -21.55
N GLY A 213 4.45 -0.31 -21.81
CA GLY A 213 5.52 -1.20 -22.26
C GLY A 213 5.86 -1.13 -23.75
N GLY A 214 5.27 -0.20 -24.50
CA GLY A 214 5.53 0.00 -25.94
C GLY A 214 4.80 -0.94 -26.90
N GLY A 215 4.19 -2.03 -26.40
CA GLY A 215 3.44 -2.99 -27.22
C GLY A 215 2.13 -2.46 -27.81
N GLN A 216 1.57 -1.37 -27.28
CA GLN A 216 0.32 -0.77 -27.76
C GLN A 216 0.52 0.32 -28.82
N ALA A 217 1.77 0.71 -29.14
CA ALA A 217 2.06 1.81 -30.07
C ALA A 217 2.15 1.40 -31.55
N LYS A 218 1.81 0.15 -31.91
CA LYS A 218 1.68 -0.30 -33.32
C LYS A 218 0.24 -0.67 -33.66
N ALA A 219 -0.62 0.34 -33.78
CA ALA A 219 -1.89 0.22 -34.50
C ALA A 219 -2.31 1.59 -35.03
N SER A 220 -1.64 2.05 -36.09
CA SER A 220 -2.16 3.11 -36.96
C SER A 220 -2.08 2.55 -38.39
N PRO A 221 -3.21 2.27 -39.06
CA PRO A 221 -3.17 1.70 -40.40
C PRO A 221 -3.06 2.81 -41.43
N LYS A 222 -2.09 2.70 -42.34
CA LYS A 222 -2.22 3.19 -43.72
C LYS A 222 -2.36 1.97 -44.66
N PRO A 223 -3.16 2.10 -45.73
CA PRO A 223 -3.91 0.99 -46.31
C PRO A 223 -3.14 0.29 -47.41
N THR A 224 -3.16 -1.05 -47.40
CA THR A 224 -3.23 -1.89 -48.61
C THR A 224 -3.39 -3.37 -48.20
N ASP A 225 -4.58 -3.89 -48.50
CA ASP A 225 -4.89 -5.24 -48.97
C ASP A 225 -4.20 -6.46 -48.32
N VAL A 226 -4.69 -6.88 -47.14
CA VAL A 226 -4.77 -8.32 -46.76
C VAL A 226 -5.91 -8.53 -45.75
N GLU A 227 -7.14 -8.11 -46.07
CA GLU A 227 -8.32 -8.42 -45.25
C GLU A 227 -8.94 -9.74 -45.69
N THR A 228 -8.80 -10.81 -44.90
CA THR A 228 -9.90 -11.77 -44.61
C THR A 228 -9.55 -12.91 -43.65
N VAL A 229 -8.27 -13.19 -43.35
CA VAL A 229 -7.93 -14.44 -42.62
C VAL A 229 -7.72 -14.26 -41.10
N THR A 230 -7.34 -13.07 -40.60
CA THR A 230 -6.95 -12.87 -39.19
C THR A 230 -8.07 -12.40 -38.24
N THR A 231 -9.14 -11.79 -38.74
CA THR A 231 -10.27 -11.32 -37.91
C THR A 231 -11.14 -12.48 -37.40
N VAL A 232 -11.29 -13.55 -38.17
CA VAL A 232 -12.10 -14.72 -37.79
C VAL A 232 -11.50 -15.44 -36.57
N GLY A 233 -10.17 -15.60 -36.53
CA GLY A 233 -9.48 -16.30 -35.44
C GLY A 233 -9.56 -15.57 -34.09
N LEU A 234 -9.36 -14.26 -34.07
CA LEU A 234 -9.44 -13.45 -32.84
C LEU A 234 -10.86 -13.37 -32.28
N GLN A 235 -11.86 -13.30 -33.15
CA GLN A 235 -13.27 -13.27 -32.75
C GLN A 235 -13.72 -14.63 -32.20
N GLN A 236 -13.22 -15.73 -32.77
CA GLN A 236 -13.49 -17.07 -32.28
C GLN A 236 -12.85 -17.36 -30.91
N ILE A 237 -11.62 -16.86 -30.67
CA ILE A 237 -10.97 -16.95 -29.35
C ILE A 237 -11.77 -16.18 -28.29
N LYS A 238 -12.25 -14.97 -28.62
CA LYS A 238 -13.04 -14.15 -27.69
C LYS A 238 -14.37 -14.83 -27.31
N VAL A 239 -15.06 -15.41 -28.29
CA VAL A 239 -16.30 -16.17 -28.05
C VAL A 239 -16.05 -17.41 -27.17
N LEU A 240 -14.97 -18.16 -27.42
CA LEU A 240 -14.61 -19.32 -26.61
C LEU A 240 -14.26 -18.94 -25.16
N MET A 241 -13.61 -17.79 -24.95
CA MET A 241 -13.25 -17.30 -23.61
C MET A 241 -14.49 -16.91 -22.78
N ASP A 242 -15.46 -16.24 -23.41
CA ASP A 242 -16.74 -15.90 -22.77
C ASP A 242 -17.53 -17.16 -22.40
N GLU A 243 -17.53 -18.18 -23.27
CA GLU A 243 -18.26 -19.42 -23.04
C GLU A 243 -17.62 -20.29 -21.93
N VAL A 244 -16.28 -20.33 -21.87
CA VAL A 244 -15.56 -20.95 -20.74
C VAL A 244 -15.91 -20.27 -19.41
N THR A 245 -16.05 -18.95 -19.41
CA THR A 245 -16.39 -18.18 -18.22
C THR A 245 -17.82 -18.46 -17.76
N LYS A 246 -18.80 -18.44 -18.68
CA LYS A 246 -20.19 -18.80 -18.39
C LYS A 246 -20.32 -20.22 -17.86
N GLN A 247 -19.69 -21.18 -18.53
CA GLN A 247 -19.74 -22.58 -18.14
C GLN A 247 -19.07 -22.82 -16.78
N GLY A 248 -18.00 -22.08 -16.46
CA GLY A 248 -17.36 -22.10 -15.15
C GLY A 248 -18.30 -21.63 -14.02
N ASN A 249 -19.09 -20.59 -14.30
CA ASN A 249 -20.08 -20.08 -13.35
C ASN A 249 -21.23 -21.08 -13.11
N ILE A 250 -21.74 -21.72 -14.18
CA ILE A 250 -22.77 -22.77 -14.08
C ILE A 250 -22.29 -23.93 -13.19
N VAL A 251 -21.06 -24.42 -13.40
CA VAL A 251 -20.48 -25.49 -12.57
C VAL A 251 -20.33 -25.05 -11.11
N ARG A 252 -19.96 -23.79 -10.85
CA ARG A 252 -19.83 -23.25 -9.49
C ARG A 252 -21.19 -23.16 -8.80
N GLU A 253 -22.20 -22.68 -9.51
CA GLU A 253 -23.56 -22.52 -9.00
C GLU A 253 -24.21 -23.88 -8.71
N LEU A 254 -24.10 -24.85 -9.60
CA LEU A 254 -24.60 -26.23 -9.37
C LEU A 254 -23.93 -26.90 -8.16
N LYS A 255 -22.64 -26.64 -7.92
CA LYS A 255 -21.93 -27.13 -6.72
C LYS A 255 -22.41 -26.44 -5.44
N THR A 256 -22.70 -25.15 -5.49
CA THR A 256 -23.24 -24.39 -4.35
C THR A 256 -24.67 -24.82 -4.02
N GLN A 257 -25.49 -25.12 -5.03
CA GLN A 257 -26.87 -25.59 -4.87
C GLN A 257 -26.98 -27.09 -4.52
N LYS A 258 -25.85 -27.80 -4.38
CA LYS A 258 -25.79 -29.26 -4.13
C LYS A 258 -26.63 -30.08 -5.14
N ALA A 259 -26.57 -29.68 -6.41
CA ALA A 259 -27.23 -30.39 -7.50
C ALA A 259 -26.71 -31.84 -7.66
N ASP A 260 -27.45 -32.66 -8.42
CA ASP A 260 -27.12 -34.07 -8.61
C ASP A 260 -25.68 -34.26 -9.15
N LYS A 261 -24.98 -35.27 -8.64
CA LYS A 261 -23.56 -35.51 -8.99
C LYS A 261 -23.37 -35.81 -10.48
N ASN A 262 -24.33 -36.44 -11.14
CA ASN A 262 -24.25 -36.72 -12.57
C ASN A 262 -24.45 -35.44 -13.40
N GLN A 263 -25.32 -34.54 -12.94
CA GLN A 263 -25.50 -33.22 -13.56
C GLN A 263 -24.23 -32.36 -13.42
N VAL A 264 -23.62 -32.31 -12.23
CA VAL A 264 -22.35 -31.59 -12.03
C VAL A 264 -21.22 -32.19 -12.89
N ALA A 265 -21.17 -33.52 -13.01
CA ALA A 265 -20.16 -34.19 -13.84
C ALA A 265 -20.32 -33.88 -15.34
N ALA A 266 -21.55 -33.84 -15.85
CA ALA A 266 -21.84 -33.48 -17.24
C ALA A 266 -21.40 -32.05 -17.57
N GLU A 267 -21.69 -31.09 -16.69
CA GLU A 267 -21.32 -29.68 -16.92
C GLU A 267 -19.81 -29.43 -16.75
N VAL A 268 -19.12 -30.21 -15.90
CA VAL A 268 -17.66 -30.21 -15.79
C VAL A 268 -17.01 -30.77 -17.06
N ALA A 269 -17.59 -31.81 -17.67
CA ALA A 269 -17.09 -32.37 -18.92
C ALA A 269 -17.16 -31.34 -20.07
N LYS A 270 -18.27 -30.60 -20.18
CA LYS A 270 -18.42 -29.49 -21.13
C LYS A 270 -17.39 -28.38 -20.91
N LEU A 271 -17.15 -28.01 -19.64
CA LEU A 271 -16.14 -27.00 -19.30
C LEU A 271 -14.73 -27.44 -19.72
N LEU A 272 -14.39 -28.71 -19.55
CA LEU A 272 -13.09 -29.24 -19.97
C LEU A 272 -12.94 -29.27 -21.48
N ASP A 273 -14.01 -29.57 -22.21
CA ASP A 273 -14.00 -29.55 -23.68
C ASP A 273 -13.81 -28.12 -24.23
N LEU A 274 -14.56 -27.15 -23.72
CA LEU A 274 -14.40 -25.73 -24.08
C LEU A 274 -12.99 -25.22 -23.81
N LYS A 275 -12.37 -25.62 -22.70
CA LYS A 275 -10.97 -25.27 -22.40
C LYS A 275 -9.97 -25.90 -23.37
N LYS A 276 -10.23 -27.12 -23.86
CA LYS A 276 -9.39 -27.75 -24.90
C LYS A 276 -9.51 -27.00 -26.22
N GLN A 277 -10.72 -26.64 -26.62
CA GLN A 277 -10.98 -25.88 -27.84
C GLN A 277 -10.31 -24.49 -27.78
N LEU A 278 -10.38 -23.81 -26.62
CA LEU A 278 -9.68 -22.54 -26.40
C LEU A 278 -8.15 -22.71 -26.46
N ALA A 279 -7.59 -23.76 -25.85
CA ALA A 279 -6.15 -24.03 -25.90
C ALA A 279 -5.63 -24.33 -27.32
N LEU A 280 -6.42 -25.08 -28.11
CA LEU A 280 -6.16 -25.33 -29.54
C LEU A 280 -6.22 -24.03 -30.35
N ALA A 281 -7.19 -23.15 -30.08
CA ALA A 281 -7.32 -21.86 -30.75
C ALA A 281 -6.20 -20.86 -30.35
N GLU A 282 -5.67 -20.94 -29.13
CA GLU A 282 -4.56 -20.10 -28.63
C GLU A 282 -3.16 -20.64 -28.97
N GLY A 283 -3.05 -21.85 -29.54
CA GLY A 283 -1.77 -22.48 -29.86
C GLY A 283 -0.95 -22.92 -28.63
N LYS A 284 -1.58 -23.14 -27.47
CA LYS A 284 -0.90 -23.59 -26.25
C LYS A 284 -0.92 -25.13 -26.12
N PRO A 285 0.15 -25.76 -25.60
CA PRO A 285 0.17 -27.21 -25.37
C PRO A 285 -0.86 -27.61 -24.30
N LEU A 286 -1.58 -28.71 -24.54
CA LEU A 286 -2.65 -29.22 -23.66
C LEU A 286 -2.06 -29.73 -22.33
N GLU A 287 -2.33 -29.03 -21.22
CA GLU A 287 -2.03 -29.56 -19.89
C GLU A 287 -2.98 -30.72 -19.53
N THR A 288 -2.42 -31.88 -19.20
CA THR A 288 -3.17 -33.03 -18.68
C THR A 288 -3.52 -32.84 -17.20
N PRO A 289 -4.70 -33.28 -16.72
CA PRO A 289 -5.10 -33.05 -15.34
C PRO A 289 -4.22 -33.81 -14.35
N LYS A 290 -3.58 -33.09 -13.41
CA LYS A 290 -2.92 -33.68 -12.23
C LYS A 290 -3.95 -34.47 -11.41
N GLY A 291 -3.83 -35.80 -11.46
CA GLY A 291 -4.61 -36.72 -10.62
C GLY A 291 -4.37 -36.47 -9.13
N LYS A 292 -5.46 -36.48 -8.36
CA LYS A 292 -5.45 -36.48 -6.90
C LYS A 292 -4.59 -37.65 -6.37
N LYS A 293 -3.45 -37.36 -5.76
CA LYS A 293 -2.80 -38.30 -4.84
C LYS A 293 -3.63 -38.36 -3.55
N LYS A 294 -4.23 -39.52 -3.31
CA LYS A 294 -4.70 -39.95 -1.99
C LYS A 294 -3.50 -40.03 -1.04
N LYS A 295 -3.58 -39.36 0.10
CA LYS A 295 -3.21 -39.89 1.42
C LYS A 295 -3.92 -39.04 2.47
#